data_AF-A0A7Y4NTF9-F1
#
_entry.id   AF-A0A7Y4NTF9-F1
#
_cell.length_a   1.000
_cell.length_b   1.000
_cell.length_c   1.000
_cell.angle_alpha   90.00
_cell.angle_beta   90.00
_cell.angle_gamma   90.00
#
_symmetry.space_group_name_H-M   'P 1'
#
loop_
_entity.id
_entity.type
_entity.pdbx_description
1 polymer ?
#
loop_
_entity_poly.entity_id
_entity_poly.type
_entity_poly.pdbx_seq_one_letter_code
_entity_poly.pdbx_strand_id
1 'polypeptide(L)'
;MFNPMDFNSQELVLRDSVIESLHSSQSLSHALEATRASLLEFVQADAVALCLMHVEPFDYQWLVPGPRVPILDVYAELAPHDFLRAPILARPNVPVRDTQLLTRDEYERTLIYQRSRELDPRLEHIMVVLLPIRPGFVGALAFYRNLRRPFSSQSATALSSLNKHLMNTVRNCSDVQSVTTGARLLEELYRRPDTAFLVVEPPHQEVLRSPRAAVLLERWFTPSDLHSSGLPLPLKERLDALVGMTPDERLDKNLWVSLHADGYRTVRFIELSAPEGAPKWALLMHEIPMSIPLPEQMKRKLTPRQVTMAACLLRNWTNEQIADEFGLSLLTVKTHVRDLLGRLGIDSRADLLYQAAHLNKPV
;
A
#
# COMPACT_ATOMS: atom_id res chain seq x y z
N MET A 1 6.02 33.13 12.77
CA MET A 1 7.25 33.24 11.97
C MET A 1 8.40 33.17 12.95
N PHE A 2 9.47 32.41 12.68
CA PHE A 2 10.60 32.26 13.61
C PHE A 2 11.39 33.57 13.72
N ASN A 3 11.68 34.00 14.94
CA ASN A 3 12.56 35.14 15.22
C ASN A 3 13.66 34.68 16.20
N PRO A 4 14.94 34.62 15.78
CA PRO A 4 16.04 34.17 16.64
C PRO A 4 16.19 35.00 17.92
N MET A 5 15.77 36.27 17.90
CA MET A 5 15.88 37.18 19.05
C MET A 5 14.95 36.80 20.21
N ASP A 6 13.99 35.90 19.99
CA ASP A 6 13.08 35.41 21.02
C ASP A 6 13.72 34.31 21.90
N PHE A 7 14.96 33.89 21.57
CA PHE A 7 15.64 32.76 22.20
C PHE A 7 17.06 33.12 22.64
N ASN A 8 17.49 32.54 23.76
CA ASN A 8 18.89 32.57 24.17
C ASN A 8 19.72 31.50 23.43
N SER A 9 21.06 31.56 23.57
CA SER A 9 21.96 30.64 22.87
C SER A 9 21.72 29.16 23.21
N GLN A 10 21.39 28.84 24.46
CA GLN A 10 21.10 27.46 24.87
C GLN A 10 19.77 26.96 24.26
N GLU A 11 18.74 27.80 24.25
CA GLU A 11 17.46 27.50 23.60
C GLU A 11 17.62 27.26 22.10
N LEU A 12 18.46 28.06 21.42
CA LEU A 12 18.75 27.86 19.99
C LEU A 12 19.45 26.52 19.73
N VAL A 13 20.44 26.15 20.56
CA VAL A 13 21.13 24.86 20.44
C VAL A 13 20.16 23.68 20.66
N LEU A 14 19.29 23.78 21.67
CA LEU A 14 18.26 22.77 21.92
C LEU A 14 17.29 22.67 20.74
N ARG A 15 16.86 23.80 20.19
CA ARG A 15 15.98 23.85 19.02
C ARG A 15 16.60 23.14 17.82
N ASP A 16 17.87 23.41 17.53
CA ASP A 16 18.56 22.81 16.40
C ASP A 16 18.75 21.29 16.60
N SER A 17 19.06 20.85 17.82
CA SER A 17 19.11 19.41 18.17
C SER A 17 17.76 18.71 17.97
N VAL A 18 16.65 19.36 18.34
CA VAL A 18 15.29 18.85 18.09
C VAL A 18 15.02 18.73 16.59
N ILE A 19 15.39 19.74 15.81
CA ILE A 19 15.17 19.74 14.35
C ILE A 19 15.98 18.63 13.67
N GLU A 20 17.25 18.48 14.02
CA GLU A 20 18.11 17.43 13.49
C GLU A 20 17.52 16.05 13.80
N SER A 21 17.12 15.82 15.05
CA SER A 21 16.56 14.55 15.48
C SER A 21 15.21 14.25 14.79
N LEU A 22 14.36 15.26 14.59
CA LEU A 22 13.08 15.14 13.88
C LEU A 22 13.24 14.72 12.42
N HIS A 23 14.38 15.06 11.81
CA HIS A 23 14.67 14.80 10.41
C HIS A 23 15.53 13.54 10.19
N SER A 24 16.01 12.91 11.26
CA SER A 24 16.97 11.80 11.20
C SER A 24 16.36 10.43 10.90
N SER A 25 15.03 10.28 11.00
CA SER A 25 14.34 8.99 10.84
C SER A 25 13.20 9.05 9.83
N GLN A 26 12.97 7.92 9.15
CA GLN A 26 11.84 7.70 8.26
C GLN A 26 10.63 7.05 8.98
N SER A 27 10.77 6.75 10.28
CA SER A 27 9.71 6.24 11.14
C SER A 27 9.28 7.33 12.11
N LEU A 28 8.00 7.68 12.09
CA LEU A 28 7.48 8.74 12.95
C LEU A 28 7.64 8.41 14.43
N SER A 29 7.38 7.16 14.84
CA SER A 29 7.57 6.73 16.23
C SER A 29 9.03 6.84 16.67
N HIS A 30 9.98 6.46 15.80
CA HIS A 30 11.41 6.58 16.12
C HIS A 30 11.87 8.04 16.16
N ALA A 31 11.38 8.89 15.25
CA ALA A 31 11.67 10.33 15.26
C ALA A 31 11.16 11.00 16.54
N LEU A 32 9.93 10.67 16.97
CA LEU A 32 9.36 11.19 18.21
C LEU A 32 10.12 10.70 19.45
N GLU A 33 10.54 9.43 19.49
CA GLU A 33 11.32 8.90 20.60
C GLU A 33 12.71 9.55 20.69
N ALA A 34 13.41 9.67 19.56
CA ALA A 34 14.74 10.28 19.49
C ALA A 34 14.73 11.76 19.89
N THR A 35 13.66 12.49 19.55
CA THR A 35 13.52 13.92 19.83
C THR A 35 12.99 14.23 21.23
N ARG A 36 12.42 13.22 21.91
CA ARG A 36 11.62 13.40 23.14
C ARG A 36 12.32 14.25 24.19
N ALA A 37 13.53 13.87 24.60
CA ALA A 37 14.22 14.51 25.72
C ALA A 37 14.48 16.01 25.44
N SER A 38 15.14 16.31 24.31
CA SER A 38 15.43 17.69 23.91
C SER A 38 14.15 18.51 23.67
N LEU A 39 13.09 17.89 23.14
CA LEU A 39 11.81 18.55 22.91
C LEU A 39 11.11 18.92 24.22
N LEU A 40 11.10 18.00 25.20
CA LEU A 40 10.52 18.25 26.52
C LEU A 40 11.30 19.33 27.28
N GLU A 41 12.64 19.33 27.19
CA GLU A 41 13.48 20.37 27.78
C GLU A 41 13.19 21.73 27.13
N PHE A 42 13.18 21.80 25.79
CA PHE A 42 12.97 23.03 25.04
C PHE A 42 11.59 23.66 25.27
N VAL A 43 10.54 22.84 25.31
CA VAL A 43 9.16 23.31 25.57
C VAL A 43 8.88 23.47 27.06
N GLN A 44 9.76 22.94 27.92
CA GLN A 44 9.61 22.84 29.38
C GLN A 44 8.33 22.05 29.75
N ALA A 45 8.24 20.81 29.33
CA ALA A 45 7.12 19.90 29.58
C ALA A 45 7.60 18.59 30.22
N ASP A 46 6.69 17.86 30.87
CA ASP A 46 6.99 16.57 31.52
C ASP A 46 6.65 15.38 30.60
N ALA A 47 5.66 15.54 29.72
CA ALA A 47 5.29 14.54 28.71
C ALA A 47 4.77 15.19 27.43
N VAL A 48 4.82 14.42 26.34
CA VAL A 48 4.34 14.83 25.01
C VAL A 48 3.59 13.65 24.37
N ALA A 49 2.54 13.97 23.62
CA ALA A 49 1.81 12.99 22.82
C ALA A 49 1.35 13.63 21.50
N LEU A 50 1.42 12.88 20.41
CA LEU A 50 0.91 13.27 19.11
C LEU A 50 -0.35 12.46 18.80
N CYS A 51 -1.47 13.14 18.60
CA CYS A 51 -2.70 12.54 18.06
C CYS A 51 -2.76 12.80 16.56
N LEU A 52 -2.68 11.77 15.74
CA LEU A 52 -2.95 11.85 14.31
C LEU A 52 -4.44 11.64 14.08
N MET A 53 -5.09 12.53 13.34
CA MET A 53 -6.55 12.51 13.14
C MET A 53 -6.91 12.65 11.67
N HIS A 54 -7.83 11.80 11.21
CA HIS A 54 -8.58 12.01 9.98
C HIS A 54 -9.87 12.75 10.29
N VAL A 55 -10.24 13.72 9.46
CA VAL A 55 -11.46 14.52 9.69
C VAL A 55 -12.70 13.74 9.20
N GLU A 56 -12.59 13.02 8.09
CA GLU A 56 -13.68 12.22 7.51
C GLU A 56 -13.15 10.93 6.83
N PRO A 57 -13.58 9.73 7.27
CA PRO A 57 -14.27 9.47 8.54
C PRO A 57 -13.40 9.93 9.72
N PHE A 58 -14.05 10.38 10.81
CA PHE A 58 -13.31 10.76 12.01
C PHE A 58 -12.67 9.53 12.66
N ASP A 59 -11.35 9.49 12.63
CA ASP A 59 -10.54 8.45 13.25
C ASP A 59 -9.27 9.08 13.81
N TYR A 60 -8.70 8.49 14.85
CA TYR A 60 -7.51 9.01 15.49
C TYR A 60 -6.59 7.93 16.08
N GLN A 61 -5.30 8.26 16.11
CA GLN A 61 -4.26 7.42 16.69
C GLN A 61 -3.33 8.24 17.55
N TRP A 62 -3.06 7.76 18.77
CA TRP A 62 -2.06 8.34 19.66
C TRP A 62 -0.68 7.72 19.45
N LEU A 63 0.33 8.60 19.36
CA LEU A 63 1.75 8.26 19.42
C LEU A 63 2.35 8.97 20.63
N VAL A 64 2.82 8.20 21.60
CA VAL A 64 3.31 8.69 22.89
C VAL A 64 4.76 8.25 23.07
N PRO A 65 5.75 9.12 22.80
CA PRO A 65 7.15 8.76 23.03
C PRO A 65 7.46 8.70 24.53
N GLY A 66 8.23 7.68 24.92
CA GLY A 66 8.67 7.42 26.28
C GLY A 66 7.59 6.79 27.19
N PRO A 67 7.53 7.18 28.48
CA PRO A 67 6.57 6.62 29.42
C PRO A 67 5.12 6.85 28.98
N ARG A 68 4.26 5.88 29.31
CA ARG A 68 2.82 5.98 29.05
C ARG A 68 2.23 7.22 29.72
N VAL A 69 1.25 7.81 29.06
CA VAL A 69 0.43 8.92 29.58
C VAL A 69 -0.98 8.37 29.82
N PRO A 70 -1.31 7.90 31.04
CA PRO A 70 -2.48 7.03 31.27
C PRO A 70 -3.83 7.64 30.89
N ILE A 71 -3.97 8.98 30.94
CA ILE A 71 -5.22 9.64 30.52
C ILE A 71 -5.56 9.34 29.04
N LEU A 72 -4.55 9.06 28.21
CA LEU A 72 -4.73 8.82 26.78
C LEU A 72 -5.31 7.43 26.49
N ASP A 73 -5.07 6.46 27.39
CA ASP A 73 -5.63 5.11 27.28
C ASP A 73 -7.17 5.12 27.43
N VAL A 74 -7.70 6.10 28.15
CA VAL A 74 -9.14 6.30 28.37
C VAL A 74 -9.72 7.48 27.58
N TYR A 75 -8.95 8.04 26.62
CA TYR A 75 -9.33 9.26 25.91
C TYR A 75 -10.63 9.11 25.11
N ALA A 76 -10.98 7.91 24.65
CA ALA A 76 -12.22 7.66 23.92
C ALA A 76 -13.48 8.08 24.72
N GLU A 77 -13.46 7.89 26.05
CA GLU A 77 -14.54 8.32 26.94
C GLU A 77 -14.50 9.83 27.22
N LEU A 78 -13.32 10.44 27.12
CA LEU A 78 -13.08 11.86 27.39
C LEU A 78 -13.26 12.76 26.18
N ALA A 79 -13.18 12.23 24.96
CA ALA A 79 -13.22 12.98 23.72
C ALA A 79 -14.45 13.92 23.56
N PRO A 80 -15.67 13.55 24.00
CA PRO A 80 -16.81 14.48 23.99
C PRO A 80 -16.64 15.69 24.92
N HIS A 81 -15.80 15.57 25.94
CA HIS A 81 -15.52 16.58 26.96
C HIS A 81 -14.19 17.31 26.75
N ASP A 82 -13.53 17.09 25.61
CA ASP A 82 -12.27 17.76 25.27
C ASP A 82 -12.50 19.25 24.97
N PHE A 83 -12.17 20.08 25.97
CA PHE A 83 -12.27 21.53 25.90
C PHE A 83 -11.21 22.19 25.00
N LEU A 84 -10.14 21.47 24.62
CA LEU A 84 -9.08 21.97 23.74
C LEU A 84 -9.41 21.79 22.27
N ARG A 85 -10.23 20.78 21.92
CA ARG A 85 -10.52 20.39 20.53
C ARG A 85 -11.07 21.54 19.67
N ALA A 86 -12.14 22.21 20.09
CA ALA A 86 -12.70 23.32 19.32
C ALA A 86 -11.72 24.51 19.20
N PRO A 87 -11.05 24.96 20.28
CA PRO A 87 -10.05 26.02 20.22
C PRO A 87 -8.85 25.76 19.30
N ILE A 88 -8.33 24.52 19.25
CA ILE A 88 -7.19 24.18 18.38
C ILE A 88 -7.60 24.04 16.91
N LEU A 89 -8.84 23.58 16.63
CA LEU A 89 -9.41 23.57 15.28
C LEU A 89 -9.62 24.99 14.74
N ALA A 90 -10.05 25.92 15.60
CA ALA A 90 -10.25 27.32 15.22
C ALA A 90 -8.92 28.08 14.95
N ARG A 91 -7.80 27.60 15.51
CA ARG A 91 -6.49 28.28 15.46
C ARG A 91 -5.35 27.29 15.15
N PRO A 92 -5.32 26.69 13.95
CA PRO A 92 -4.23 25.80 13.55
C PRO A 92 -2.88 26.53 13.60
N ASN A 93 -1.81 25.79 13.90
CA ASN A 93 -0.44 26.29 14.09
C ASN A 93 -0.25 27.27 15.25
N VAL A 94 -1.26 27.48 16.09
CA VAL A 94 -1.14 28.33 17.28
C VAL A 94 -1.25 27.46 18.53
N PRO A 95 -0.19 27.39 19.36
CA PRO A 95 -0.27 26.70 20.64
C PRO A 95 -1.36 27.31 21.54
N VAL A 96 -2.25 26.47 22.03
CA VAL A 96 -3.32 26.81 22.97
C VAL A 96 -2.99 26.18 24.32
N ARG A 97 -3.04 26.99 25.37
CA ARG A 97 -2.83 26.57 26.76
C ARG A 97 -4.17 26.51 27.48
N ASP A 98 -4.31 25.56 28.38
CA ASP A 98 -5.43 25.43 29.32
C ASP A 98 -5.83 26.77 29.99
N THR A 99 -4.86 27.50 30.51
CA THR A 99 -5.02 28.80 31.20
C THR A 99 -5.53 29.94 30.31
N GLN A 100 -5.51 29.77 28.98
CA GLN A 100 -6.13 30.73 28.06
C GLN A 100 -7.62 30.47 27.87
N LEU A 101 -8.10 29.28 28.26
CA LEU A 101 -9.46 28.82 28.02
C LEU A 101 -10.29 28.81 29.30
N LEU A 102 -9.69 28.40 30.41
CA LEU A 102 -10.37 28.17 31.67
C LEU A 102 -9.59 28.79 32.83
N THR A 103 -10.32 29.32 33.80
CA THR A 103 -9.77 29.58 35.13
C THR A 103 -9.39 28.27 35.83
N ARG A 104 -8.63 28.35 36.93
CA ARG A 104 -8.22 27.14 37.65
C ARG A 104 -9.43 26.34 38.16
N ASP A 105 -10.40 27.00 38.78
CA ASP A 105 -11.59 26.33 39.33
C ASP A 105 -12.43 25.66 38.23
N GLU A 106 -12.50 26.26 37.05
CA GLU A 106 -13.18 25.66 35.90
C GLU A 106 -12.41 24.45 35.35
N TYR A 107 -11.08 24.56 35.21
CA TYR A 107 -10.24 23.44 34.76
C TYR A 107 -10.34 22.25 35.73
N GLU A 108 -10.33 22.49 37.04
CA GLU A 108 -10.44 21.42 38.04
C GLU A 108 -11.80 20.70 38.03
N ARG A 109 -12.84 21.35 37.48
CA ARG A 109 -14.18 20.76 37.29
C ARG A 109 -14.32 19.98 36.00
N THR A 110 -13.35 20.06 35.08
CA THR A 110 -13.39 19.28 33.83
C THR A 110 -13.25 17.79 34.10
N LEU A 111 -13.90 16.96 33.28
CA LEU A 111 -13.79 15.51 33.38
C LEU A 111 -12.34 15.05 33.13
N ILE A 112 -11.62 15.70 32.22
CA ILE A 112 -10.20 15.41 31.93
C ILE A 112 -9.35 15.57 33.20
N TYR A 113 -9.50 16.67 33.93
CA TYR A 113 -8.74 16.88 35.17
C TYR A 113 -9.17 15.92 36.29
N GLN A 114 -10.48 15.69 36.45
CA GLN A 114 -10.97 14.75 37.47
C GLN A 114 -10.43 13.34 37.23
N ARG A 115 -10.45 12.86 35.98
CA ARG A 115 -9.87 11.57 35.61
C ARG A 115 -8.35 11.55 35.75
N SER A 116 -7.65 12.63 35.41
CA SER A 116 -6.19 12.67 35.58
C SER A 116 -5.76 12.57 37.04
N ARG A 117 -6.60 12.99 38.00
CA ARG A 117 -6.31 12.84 39.44
C ARG A 117 -6.40 11.40 39.95
N GLU A 118 -7.19 10.57 39.27
CA GLU A 118 -7.34 9.13 39.56
C GLU A 118 -6.17 8.31 38.99
N LEU A 119 -5.39 8.93 38.10
CA LEU A 119 -4.26 8.34 37.38
C LEU A 119 -2.92 8.94 37.87
N ASP A 120 -1.83 8.19 37.70
CA ASP A 120 -0.46 8.64 38.02
C ASP A 120 0.41 8.60 36.75
N PRO A 121 1.05 9.71 36.31
CA PRO A 121 1.11 11.02 36.96
C PRO A 121 -0.13 11.89 36.78
N ARG A 122 -0.38 12.76 37.76
CA ARG A 122 -1.46 13.76 37.72
C ARG A 122 -1.13 14.85 36.70
N LEU A 123 -2.12 15.22 35.89
CA LEU A 123 -1.97 16.27 34.87
C LEU A 123 -2.45 17.62 35.40
N GLU A 124 -1.51 18.53 35.62
CA GLU A 124 -1.76 19.85 36.17
C GLU A 124 -1.96 20.92 35.10
N HIS A 125 -1.27 20.82 33.95
CA HIS A 125 -1.44 21.73 32.83
C HIS A 125 -1.30 21.03 31.48
N ILE A 126 -2.00 21.57 30.48
CA ILE A 126 -1.99 21.06 29.11
C ILE A 126 -1.74 22.23 28.13
N MET A 127 -0.85 22.02 27.17
CA MET A 127 -0.66 22.88 26.01
C MET A 127 -0.73 22.05 24.74
N VAL A 128 -1.50 22.50 23.75
CA VAL A 128 -1.72 21.74 22.51
C VAL A 128 -1.56 22.64 21.29
N VAL A 129 -0.97 22.13 20.23
CA VAL A 129 -1.01 22.77 18.90
C VAL A 129 -1.60 21.80 17.88
N LEU A 130 -2.51 22.29 17.04
CA LEU A 130 -2.99 21.56 15.87
C LEU A 130 -2.11 21.89 14.66
N LEU A 131 -1.62 20.86 14.00
CA LEU A 131 -0.72 20.91 12.86
C LEU A 131 -1.47 20.39 11.62
N PRO A 132 -1.82 21.26 10.65
CA PRO A 132 -2.44 20.82 9.40
C PRO A 132 -1.40 20.14 8.51
N ILE A 133 -1.47 18.81 8.39
CA ILE A 133 -0.48 18.02 7.63
C ILE A 133 -0.85 17.99 6.15
N ARG A 134 -2.10 17.61 5.83
CA ARG A 134 -2.71 17.55 4.49
C ARG A 134 -4.22 17.81 4.59
N PRO A 135 -4.93 18.09 3.48
CA PRO A 135 -6.39 18.16 3.50
C PRO A 135 -6.99 16.90 4.14
N GLY A 136 -7.84 17.07 5.16
CA GLY A 136 -8.48 15.97 5.88
C GLY A 136 -7.59 15.19 6.86
N PHE A 137 -6.29 15.51 6.98
CA PHE A 137 -5.36 14.84 7.89
C PHE A 137 -4.55 15.85 8.72
N VAL A 138 -4.74 15.80 10.04
CA VAL A 138 -4.17 16.77 11.00
C VAL A 138 -3.48 16.05 12.15
N GLY A 139 -2.50 16.70 12.78
CA GLY A 139 -1.84 16.22 13.99
C GLY A 139 -2.06 17.17 15.16
N ALA A 140 -2.59 16.72 16.29
CA ALA A 140 -2.60 17.50 17.52
C ALA A 140 -1.43 17.06 18.41
N LEU A 141 -0.46 17.95 18.60
CA LEU A 141 0.68 17.70 19.48
C LEU A 141 0.37 18.32 20.86
N ALA A 142 0.20 17.46 21.85
CA ALA A 142 -0.14 17.82 23.22
C ALA A 142 1.07 17.66 24.14
N PHE A 143 1.28 18.65 25.00
CA PHE A 143 2.29 18.68 26.05
C PHE A 143 1.64 18.79 27.40
N TYR A 144 2.20 18.08 28.36
CA TYR A 144 1.65 17.94 29.70
C TYR A 144 2.66 18.38 30.75
N ARG A 145 2.15 18.93 31.85
CA ARG A 145 2.91 19.14 33.08
C ARG A 145 2.22 18.47 34.26
N ASN A 146 3.03 17.94 35.16
CA ASN A 146 2.61 17.29 36.39
C ASN A 146 2.70 18.23 37.60
N LEU A 147 3.44 19.33 37.45
CA LEU A 147 3.56 20.38 38.46
C LEU A 147 2.54 21.50 38.21
N ARG A 148 2.08 22.14 39.30
CA ARG A 148 1.19 23.32 39.30
C ARG A 148 1.86 24.62 38.81
N ARG A 149 2.60 24.54 37.71
CA ARG A 149 3.22 25.68 37.04
C ARG A 149 2.72 25.74 35.60
N PRO A 150 1.96 26.78 35.21
CA PRO A 150 1.38 26.87 33.88
C PRO A 150 2.45 27.07 32.80
N PHE A 151 2.15 26.65 31.57
CA PHE A 151 3.00 26.90 30.41
C PHE A 151 3.15 28.41 30.15
N SER A 152 4.40 28.86 30.03
CA SER A 152 4.71 30.27 29.78
C SER A 152 4.44 30.66 28.33
N SER A 153 4.47 31.97 28.03
CA SER A 153 4.52 32.43 26.64
C SER A 153 5.75 31.90 25.91
N GLN A 154 6.90 31.80 26.60
CA GLN A 154 8.13 31.24 26.04
C GLN A 154 7.96 29.77 25.60
N SER A 155 7.27 28.93 26.39
CA SER A 155 6.94 27.56 25.98
C SER A 155 6.11 27.51 24.71
N ALA A 156 5.14 28.42 24.56
CA ALA A 156 4.33 28.52 23.34
C ALA A 156 5.16 29.02 22.14
N THR A 157 6.05 30.00 22.34
CA THR A 157 6.97 30.48 21.30
C THR A 157 7.93 29.38 20.84
N ALA A 158 8.51 28.64 21.79
CA ALA A 158 9.36 27.48 21.54
C ALA A 158 8.65 26.43 20.66
N LEU A 159 7.45 25.99 21.07
CA LEU A 159 6.66 25.05 20.29
C LEU A 159 6.31 25.60 18.90
N SER A 160 5.85 26.86 18.81
CA SER A 160 5.51 27.48 17.53
C SER A 160 6.70 27.55 16.56
N SER A 161 7.94 27.64 17.07
CA SER A 161 9.16 27.66 16.25
C SER A 161 9.45 26.32 15.55
N LEU A 162 8.82 25.23 16.00
CA LEU A 162 9.01 23.86 15.52
C LEU A 162 7.88 23.38 14.60
N ASN A 163 6.74 24.07 14.53
CA ASN A 163 5.55 23.63 13.79
C ASN A 163 5.85 23.16 12.36
N LYS A 164 6.65 23.92 11.60
CA LYS A 164 7.01 23.56 10.22
C LYS A 164 7.81 22.25 10.14
N HIS A 165 8.73 22.05 11.06
CA HIS A 165 9.57 20.85 11.11
C HIS A 165 8.73 19.62 11.51
N LEU A 166 7.90 19.75 12.53
CA LEU A 166 6.97 18.71 12.96
C LEU A 166 5.99 18.30 11.83
N MET A 167 5.38 19.28 11.14
CA MET A 167 4.51 19.00 9.99
C MET A 167 5.25 18.25 8.88
N ASN A 168 6.47 18.67 8.55
CA ASN A 168 7.28 18.03 7.53
C ASN A 168 7.69 16.60 7.93
N THR A 169 8.06 16.37 9.19
CA THR A 169 8.42 15.04 9.69
C THR A 169 7.24 14.07 9.58
N VAL A 170 6.05 14.48 10.04
CA VAL A 170 4.83 13.63 9.94
C VAL A 170 4.50 13.34 8.47
N ARG A 171 4.58 14.36 7.60
CA ARG A 171 4.35 14.21 6.16
C ARG A 171 5.33 13.21 5.53
N ASN A 172 6.63 13.41 5.73
CA ASN A 172 7.67 12.59 5.12
C ASN A 172 7.61 11.13 5.63
N CYS A 173 7.41 10.91 6.93
CA CYS A 173 7.28 9.56 7.48
C CYS A 173 6.06 8.83 6.94
N SER A 174 4.90 9.51 6.85
CA SER A 174 3.68 8.92 6.29
C SER A 174 3.81 8.59 4.80
N ASP A 175 4.50 9.42 4.02
CA ASP A 175 4.76 9.14 2.60
C ASP A 175 5.67 7.91 2.43
N VAL A 176 6.76 7.83 3.19
CA VAL A 176 7.66 6.66 3.14
C VAL A 176 6.93 5.38 3.56
N GLN A 177 6.10 5.44 4.61
CA GLN A 177 5.30 4.28 5.05
C GLN A 177 4.28 3.84 3.99
N SER A 178 3.60 4.79 3.34
CA SER A 178 2.65 4.51 2.26
C SER A 178 3.35 3.83 1.07
N VAL A 179 4.47 4.38 0.62
CA VAL A 179 5.29 3.81 -0.46
C VAL A 179 5.79 2.40 -0.09
N THR A 180 6.27 2.21 1.14
CA THR A 180 6.76 0.91 1.61
C THR A 180 5.64 -0.13 1.70
N THR A 181 4.46 0.27 2.17
CA THR A 181 3.29 -0.61 2.24
C THR A 181 2.82 -1.03 0.85
N GLY A 182 2.74 -0.07 -0.09
CA GLY A 182 2.45 -0.33 -1.49
C GLY A 182 3.47 -1.26 -2.14
N ALA A 183 4.77 -1.02 -1.90
CA ALA A 183 5.85 -1.87 -2.42
C ALA A 183 5.73 -3.32 -1.90
N ARG A 184 5.48 -3.51 -0.60
CA ARG A 184 5.28 -4.85 -0.02
C ARG A 184 4.03 -5.55 -0.56
N LEU A 185 2.93 -4.84 -0.72
CA LEU A 185 1.72 -5.40 -1.32
C LEU A 185 1.99 -5.83 -2.77
N LEU A 186 2.68 -4.99 -3.54
CA LEU A 186 3.09 -5.33 -4.90
C LEU A 186 4.03 -6.54 -4.92
N GLU A 187 5.02 -6.61 -4.02
CA GLU A 187 5.87 -7.80 -3.88
C GLU A 187 5.07 -9.07 -3.61
N GLU A 188 4.08 -9.03 -2.72
CA GLU A 188 3.21 -10.18 -2.45
C GLU A 188 2.31 -10.54 -3.65
N LEU A 189 1.79 -9.56 -4.37
CA LEU A 189 1.05 -9.80 -5.61
C LEU A 189 1.95 -10.38 -6.70
N TYR A 190 3.21 -9.95 -6.79
CA TYR A 190 4.20 -10.45 -7.75
C TYR A 190 4.76 -11.83 -7.39
N ARG A 191 4.78 -12.21 -6.12
CA ARG A 191 5.14 -13.56 -5.67
C ARG A 191 4.08 -14.61 -6.02
N ARG A 192 2.89 -14.20 -6.50
CA ARG A 192 1.88 -15.17 -6.92
C ARG A 192 2.41 -16.01 -8.09
N PRO A 193 2.32 -17.35 -8.00
CA PRO A 193 2.93 -18.26 -8.98
C PRO A 193 2.27 -18.23 -10.36
N ASP A 194 1.19 -17.46 -10.54
CA ASP A 194 0.48 -17.24 -11.79
C ASP A 194 0.95 -16.00 -12.56
N THR A 195 1.72 -15.11 -11.92
CA THR A 195 2.12 -13.83 -12.53
C THR A 195 3.49 -13.97 -13.20
N ALA A 196 3.56 -13.65 -14.50
CA ALA A 196 4.81 -13.63 -15.26
C ALA A 196 5.10 -12.22 -15.76
N PHE A 197 6.21 -11.65 -15.30
CA PHE A 197 6.66 -10.33 -15.71
C PHE A 197 8.18 -10.20 -15.81
N LEU A 198 8.59 -9.16 -16.53
CA LEU A 198 9.96 -8.69 -16.71
C LEU A 198 9.98 -7.17 -16.58
N VAL A 199 10.99 -6.59 -15.92
CA VAL A 199 11.21 -5.13 -15.87
C VAL A 199 12.49 -4.80 -16.62
N VAL A 200 12.39 -3.84 -17.54
CA VAL A 200 13.48 -3.41 -18.41
C VAL A 200 13.68 -1.91 -18.27
N GLU A 201 14.92 -1.49 -18.14
CA GLU A 201 15.35 -0.11 -18.24
C GLU A 201 15.89 0.14 -19.65
N PRO A 202 15.33 1.09 -20.42
CA PRO A 202 15.86 1.47 -21.70
C PRO A 202 17.33 1.94 -21.60
N PRO A 203 18.18 1.62 -22.58
CA PRO A 203 17.77 1.05 -23.86
C PRO A 203 17.53 -0.46 -23.79
N HIS A 204 18.23 -1.25 -22.97
CA HIS A 204 18.02 -2.72 -22.97
C HIS A 204 18.46 -3.45 -21.70
N GLN A 205 18.50 -2.80 -20.53
CA GLN A 205 18.95 -3.45 -19.31
C GLN A 205 17.78 -4.13 -18.60
N GLU A 206 17.79 -5.46 -18.55
CA GLU A 206 16.89 -6.19 -17.67
C GLU A 206 17.22 -5.89 -16.20
N VAL A 207 16.22 -5.42 -15.46
CA VAL A 207 16.34 -5.05 -14.04
C VAL A 207 15.80 -6.17 -13.14
N LEU A 208 14.72 -6.83 -13.57
CA LEU A 208 14.03 -7.83 -12.78
C LEU A 208 13.31 -8.84 -13.68
N ARG A 209 13.35 -10.12 -13.30
CA ARG A 209 12.63 -11.21 -13.96
C ARG A 209 11.96 -12.09 -12.92
N SER A 210 10.66 -12.34 -13.10
CA SER A 210 9.94 -13.32 -12.28
C SER A 210 10.30 -14.76 -12.69
N PRO A 211 10.25 -15.74 -11.76
CA PRO A 211 10.49 -17.15 -12.09
C PRO A 211 9.56 -17.69 -13.20
N ARG A 212 8.27 -17.30 -13.17
CA ARG A 212 7.32 -17.72 -14.21
C ARG A 212 7.65 -17.10 -15.57
N ALA A 213 8.10 -15.85 -15.63
CA ALA A 213 8.56 -15.25 -16.88
C ALA A 213 9.76 -15.99 -17.47
N ALA A 214 10.71 -16.46 -16.65
CA ALA A 214 11.82 -17.27 -17.15
C ALA A 214 11.32 -18.54 -17.86
N VAL A 215 10.41 -19.28 -17.21
CA VAL A 215 9.78 -20.49 -17.79
C VAL A 215 9.01 -20.17 -19.07
N LEU A 216 8.26 -19.06 -19.10
CA LEU A 216 7.53 -18.65 -20.31
C LEU A 216 8.48 -18.28 -21.44
N LEU A 217 9.52 -17.49 -21.18
CA LEU A 217 10.49 -17.06 -22.20
C LEU A 217 11.22 -18.26 -22.82
N GLU A 218 11.68 -19.22 -22.01
CA GLU A 218 12.32 -20.46 -22.47
C GLU A 218 11.38 -21.33 -23.31
N ARG A 219 10.09 -21.35 -22.98
CA ARG A 219 9.09 -22.09 -23.75
C ARG A 219 8.65 -21.36 -25.01
N TRP A 220 8.65 -20.02 -24.99
CA TRP A 220 8.10 -19.21 -26.08
C TRP A 220 9.09 -19.01 -27.21
N PHE A 221 10.38 -18.91 -26.88
CA PHE A 221 11.42 -18.49 -27.79
C PHE A 221 12.59 -19.48 -27.79
N THR A 222 13.26 -19.59 -28.92
CA THR A 222 14.48 -20.38 -29.05
C THR A 222 15.69 -19.55 -28.63
N PRO A 223 16.84 -20.18 -28.25
CA PRO A 223 18.05 -19.43 -27.93
C PRO A 223 18.53 -18.49 -29.04
N SER A 224 18.25 -18.80 -30.31
CA SER A 224 18.55 -17.95 -31.46
C SER A 224 17.72 -16.67 -31.54
N ASP A 225 16.57 -16.62 -30.86
CA ASP A 225 15.71 -15.44 -30.82
C ASP A 225 16.18 -14.43 -29.75
N LEU A 226 17.12 -14.81 -28.87
CA LEU A 226 17.59 -13.97 -27.78
C LEU A 226 18.61 -12.94 -28.27
N HIS A 227 18.33 -11.68 -27.97
CA HIS A 227 19.29 -10.59 -28.15
C HIS A 227 20.29 -10.55 -26.97
N SER A 228 21.42 -9.86 -27.15
CA SER A 228 22.46 -9.68 -26.12
C SER A 228 21.97 -8.97 -24.85
N SER A 229 20.79 -8.35 -24.91
CA SER A 229 20.12 -7.71 -23.78
C SER A 229 19.36 -8.68 -22.87
N GLY A 230 19.27 -9.96 -23.24
CA GLY A 230 18.46 -10.96 -22.53
C GLY A 230 16.98 -10.96 -22.93
N LEU A 231 16.55 -10.03 -23.79
CA LEU A 231 15.20 -9.99 -24.37
C LEU A 231 15.14 -10.76 -25.70
N PRO A 232 14.05 -11.50 -25.97
CA PRO A 232 13.74 -11.97 -27.32
C PRO A 232 13.57 -10.82 -28.31
N LEU A 233 14.11 -10.96 -29.51
CA LEU A 233 14.08 -9.96 -30.58
C LEU A 233 12.68 -9.35 -30.83
N PRO A 234 11.59 -10.14 -30.94
CA PRO A 234 10.25 -9.57 -31.17
C PRO A 234 9.76 -8.65 -30.05
N LEU A 235 10.15 -8.94 -28.80
CA LEU A 235 9.76 -8.13 -27.65
C LEU A 235 10.62 -6.87 -27.54
N LYS A 236 11.91 -6.99 -27.89
CA LYS A 236 12.84 -5.87 -27.96
C LYS A 236 12.40 -4.85 -29.01
N GLU A 237 12.15 -5.29 -30.24
CA GLU A 237 11.70 -4.41 -31.34
C GLU A 237 10.41 -3.68 -30.99
N ARG A 238 9.49 -4.38 -30.31
CA ARG A 238 8.25 -3.76 -29.83
C ARG A 238 8.50 -2.71 -28.75
N LEU A 239 9.39 -2.99 -27.79
CA LEU A 239 9.76 -2.04 -26.75
C LEU A 239 10.42 -0.80 -27.35
N ASP A 240 11.37 -0.96 -28.27
CA ASP A 240 12.06 0.15 -28.94
C ASP A 240 11.06 1.06 -29.66
N ALA A 241 10.08 0.47 -30.36
CA ALA A 241 9.02 1.22 -31.02
C ALA A 241 8.19 2.03 -30.00
N LEU A 242 7.83 1.45 -28.86
CA LEU A 242 7.02 2.11 -27.83
C LEU A 242 7.76 3.25 -27.12
N VAL A 243 9.06 3.09 -26.87
CA VAL A 243 9.90 4.12 -26.25
C VAL A 243 9.91 5.39 -27.11
N GLY A 244 9.91 5.25 -28.45
CA GLY A 244 9.88 6.38 -29.38
C GLY A 244 8.51 7.05 -29.57
N MET A 245 7.42 6.48 -29.04
CA MET A 245 6.05 7.00 -29.20
C MET A 245 5.65 7.97 -28.08
N THR A 246 4.66 8.83 -28.33
CA THR A 246 4.00 9.64 -27.30
C THR A 246 3.02 8.80 -26.45
N PRO A 247 2.63 9.24 -25.24
CA PRO A 247 1.67 8.51 -24.40
C PRO A 247 0.35 8.15 -25.11
N ASP A 248 -0.21 9.06 -25.91
CA ASP A 248 -1.47 8.83 -26.63
C ASP A 248 -1.31 7.77 -27.73
N GLU A 249 -0.19 7.77 -28.45
CA GLU A 249 0.10 6.78 -29.50
C GLU A 249 0.31 5.36 -28.96
N ARG A 250 0.66 5.23 -27.67
CA ARG A 250 0.94 3.94 -27.02
C ARG A 250 -0.31 3.18 -26.59
N LEU A 251 -1.45 3.86 -26.38
CA LEU A 251 -2.65 3.27 -25.76
C LEU A 251 -3.11 1.97 -26.45
N ASP A 252 -3.09 1.94 -27.78
CA ASP A 252 -3.50 0.77 -28.58
C ASP A 252 -2.33 -0.11 -29.05
N LYS A 253 -1.09 0.30 -28.78
CA LYS A 253 0.13 -0.39 -29.25
C LYS A 253 0.88 -1.09 -28.12
N ASN A 254 0.44 -0.96 -26.88
CA ASN A 254 1.08 -1.56 -25.72
C ASN A 254 0.87 -3.09 -25.59
N LEU A 255 0.18 -3.74 -26.53
CA LEU A 255 -0.05 -5.18 -26.52
C LEU A 255 0.66 -5.86 -27.70
N TRP A 256 1.45 -6.88 -27.40
CA TRP A 256 1.96 -7.85 -28.35
C TRP A 256 1.19 -9.15 -28.21
N VAL A 257 0.82 -9.77 -29.35
CA VAL A 257 0.06 -11.02 -29.40
C VAL A 257 0.70 -11.95 -30.43
N SER A 258 0.91 -13.20 -30.06
CA SER A 258 1.31 -14.28 -30.98
C SER A 258 0.37 -15.47 -30.84
N LEU A 259 -0.06 -16.03 -31.99
CA LEU A 259 -0.90 -17.23 -32.03
C LEU A 259 -0.03 -18.48 -32.19
N HIS A 260 -0.28 -19.48 -31.34
CA HIS A 260 0.33 -20.81 -31.43
C HIS A 260 -0.76 -21.89 -31.37
N ALA A 261 -0.38 -23.13 -31.68
CA ALA A 261 -1.31 -24.27 -31.76
C ALA A 261 -2.06 -24.55 -30.44
N ASP A 262 -1.53 -24.10 -29.31
CA ASP A 262 -2.03 -24.33 -27.96
C ASP A 262 -2.69 -23.09 -27.31
N GLY A 263 -2.54 -21.89 -27.88
CA GLY A 263 -2.96 -20.65 -27.20
C GLY A 263 -2.53 -19.37 -27.90
N TYR A 264 -3.03 -18.25 -27.36
CA TYR A 264 -2.45 -16.93 -27.57
C TYR A 264 -1.41 -16.66 -26.50
N ARG A 265 -0.26 -16.14 -26.92
CA ARG A 265 0.75 -15.58 -26.04
C ARG A 265 0.62 -14.07 -26.12
N THR A 266 0.49 -13.41 -24.99
CA THR A 266 0.38 -11.95 -24.94
C THR A 266 1.44 -11.35 -24.05
N VAL A 267 1.98 -10.20 -24.48
CA VAL A 267 2.87 -9.37 -23.66
C VAL A 267 2.31 -7.96 -23.65
N ARG A 268 1.95 -7.47 -22.47
CA ARG A 268 1.55 -6.07 -22.27
C ARG A 268 2.73 -5.26 -21.75
N PHE A 269 3.01 -4.15 -22.41
CA PHE A 269 4.08 -3.21 -22.08
C PHE A 269 3.49 -2.06 -21.26
N ILE A 270 3.99 -1.87 -20.05
CA ILE A 270 3.52 -0.82 -19.14
C ILE A 270 4.71 0.07 -18.81
N GLU A 271 4.60 1.34 -19.13
CA GLU A 271 5.58 2.34 -18.71
C GLU A 271 5.42 2.60 -17.21
N LEU A 272 6.51 2.41 -16.48
CA LEU A 272 6.65 2.74 -15.07
C LEU A 272 7.27 4.13 -15.01
N SER A 273 6.42 5.15 -15.00
CA SER A 273 6.87 6.54 -14.88
C SER A 273 7.65 6.73 -13.58
N ALA A 274 8.89 7.21 -13.70
CA ALA A 274 9.69 7.65 -12.57
C ALA A 274 9.70 9.19 -12.55
N PRO A 275 9.58 9.85 -11.37
CA PRO A 275 9.70 11.30 -11.26
C PRO A 275 11.07 11.82 -11.74
N GLU A 276 12.10 10.99 -11.62
CA GLU A 276 13.47 11.27 -12.05
C GLU A 276 14.07 10.01 -12.70
N GLY A 277 14.84 10.19 -13.78
CA GLY A 277 15.53 9.11 -14.49
C GLY A 277 14.82 8.64 -15.77
N ALA A 278 15.41 7.62 -16.42
CA ALA A 278 14.83 7.01 -17.60
C ALA A 278 13.56 6.19 -17.21
N PRO A 279 12.50 6.22 -18.02
CA PRO A 279 11.28 5.46 -17.73
C PRO A 279 11.59 3.96 -17.78
N LYS A 280 11.17 3.21 -16.77
CA LYS A 280 11.28 1.75 -16.78
C LYS A 280 10.04 1.16 -17.45
N TRP A 281 10.14 -0.07 -17.93
CA TRP A 281 9.05 -0.76 -18.61
C TRP A 281 8.81 -2.13 -17.99
N ALA A 282 7.57 -2.40 -17.61
CA ALA A 282 7.11 -3.73 -17.23
C ALA A 282 6.50 -4.44 -18.44
N LEU A 283 6.96 -5.66 -18.70
CA LEU A 283 6.42 -6.58 -19.70
C LEU A 283 5.64 -7.67 -18.96
N LEU A 284 4.31 -7.61 -19.00
CA LEU A 284 3.43 -8.60 -18.40
C LEU A 284 3.07 -9.69 -19.41
N MET A 285 3.42 -10.93 -19.10
CA MET A 285 3.31 -12.08 -19.99
C MET A 285 2.13 -12.96 -19.59
N HIS A 286 1.28 -13.31 -20.56
CA HIS A 286 0.17 -14.23 -20.34
C HIS A 286 0.08 -15.28 -21.44
N GLU A 287 -0.35 -16.47 -21.06
CA GLU A 287 -0.85 -17.49 -21.99
C GLU A 287 -2.35 -17.59 -21.83
N ILE A 288 -3.06 -17.34 -22.93
CA ILE A 288 -4.50 -17.50 -23.00
C ILE A 288 -4.73 -18.77 -23.82
N PRO A 289 -5.06 -19.91 -23.19
CA PRO A 289 -5.26 -21.16 -23.92
C PRO A 289 -6.43 -21.03 -24.89
N MET A 290 -6.32 -21.68 -26.05
CA MET A 290 -7.40 -21.72 -27.07
C MET A 290 -8.65 -22.48 -26.60
N SER A 291 -8.59 -23.12 -25.42
CA SER A 291 -9.66 -23.89 -24.80
C SER A 291 -9.61 -23.81 -23.30
N ILE A 292 -10.74 -24.04 -22.64
CA ILE A 292 -10.79 -24.14 -21.18
C ILE A 292 -9.92 -25.35 -20.77
N PRO A 293 -8.87 -25.18 -19.95
CA PRO A 293 -8.05 -26.31 -19.53
C PRO A 293 -8.89 -27.26 -18.66
N LEU A 294 -8.67 -28.57 -18.78
CA LEU A 294 -9.37 -29.53 -17.91
C LEU A 294 -8.80 -29.42 -16.48
N PRO A 295 -9.60 -29.03 -15.46
CA PRO A 295 -9.11 -28.92 -14.09
C PRO A 295 -8.56 -30.25 -13.58
N GLU A 296 -7.45 -30.24 -12.84
CA GLU A 296 -6.82 -31.45 -12.31
C GLU A 296 -7.78 -32.29 -11.43
N GLN A 297 -8.69 -31.64 -10.73
CA GLN A 297 -9.73 -32.32 -9.93
C GLN A 297 -10.68 -33.16 -10.81
N MET A 298 -11.06 -32.64 -11.98
CA MET A 298 -11.89 -33.38 -12.94
C MET A 298 -11.06 -34.49 -13.62
N LYS A 299 -9.82 -34.18 -14.01
CA LYS A 299 -8.91 -35.11 -14.68
C LYS A 299 -8.68 -36.40 -13.88
N ARG A 300 -8.56 -36.30 -12.54
CA ARG A 300 -8.39 -37.46 -11.64
C ARG A 300 -9.59 -38.43 -11.61
N LYS A 301 -10.79 -37.98 -11.98
CA LYS A 301 -12.01 -38.82 -12.00
C LYS A 301 -12.21 -39.54 -13.34
N LEU A 302 -11.44 -39.15 -14.36
CA LEU A 302 -11.62 -39.61 -15.73
C LEU A 302 -10.56 -40.67 -16.10
N THR A 303 -10.95 -41.58 -16.98
CA THR A 303 -9.99 -42.47 -17.65
C THR A 303 -9.18 -41.69 -18.69
N PRO A 304 -8.01 -42.18 -19.15
CA PRO A 304 -7.20 -41.50 -20.17
C PRO A 304 -8.00 -41.16 -21.44
N ARG A 305 -8.85 -42.08 -21.91
CA ARG A 305 -9.70 -41.85 -23.09
C ARG A 305 -10.74 -40.76 -22.83
N GLN A 306 -11.32 -40.72 -21.64
CA GLN A 306 -12.27 -39.68 -21.25
C GLN A 306 -11.59 -38.31 -21.10
N VAL A 307 -10.36 -38.24 -20.60
CA VAL A 307 -9.58 -36.99 -20.55
C VAL A 307 -9.43 -36.39 -21.96
N THR A 308 -9.11 -37.23 -22.95
CA THR A 308 -9.04 -36.80 -24.36
C THR A 308 -10.38 -36.24 -24.85
N MET A 309 -11.49 -36.94 -24.58
CA MET A 309 -12.83 -36.48 -24.98
C MET A 309 -13.22 -35.18 -24.27
N ALA A 310 -12.91 -35.03 -22.98
CA ALA A 310 -13.14 -33.80 -22.21
C ALA A 310 -12.41 -32.61 -22.84
N ALA A 311 -11.14 -32.80 -23.20
CA ALA A 311 -10.33 -31.75 -23.82
C ALA A 311 -10.92 -31.28 -25.16
N CYS A 312 -11.45 -32.19 -25.98
CA CYS A 312 -12.14 -31.83 -27.23
C CYS A 312 -13.44 -31.06 -26.96
N LEU A 313 -14.24 -31.46 -25.96
CA LEU A 313 -15.46 -30.74 -25.58
C LEU A 313 -15.17 -29.34 -25.05
N LEU A 314 -14.10 -29.17 -24.27
CA LEU A 314 -13.64 -27.88 -23.75
C LEU A 314 -13.00 -26.98 -24.83
N ARG A 315 -12.62 -27.56 -25.98
CA ARG A 315 -12.29 -26.86 -27.24
C ARG A 315 -13.53 -26.53 -28.08
N ASN A 316 -14.71 -26.82 -27.57
CA ASN A 316 -15.98 -26.66 -28.26
C ASN A 316 -16.13 -27.50 -29.55
N TRP A 317 -15.46 -28.65 -29.65
CA TRP A 317 -15.64 -29.56 -30.80
C TRP A 317 -16.99 -30.29 -30.76
N THR A 318 -17.64 -30.49 -31.90
CA THR A 318 -18.86 -31.31 -31.99
C THR A 318 -18.56 -32.80 -31.90
N ASN A 319 -19.58 -33.63 -31.66
CA ASN A 319 -19.37 -35.08 -31.59
C ASN A 319 -18.94 -35.66 -32.95
N GLU A 320 -19.36 -35.04 -34.04
CA GLU A 320 -18.97 -35.37 -35.41
C GLU A 320 -17.50 -35.06 -35.63
N GLN A 321 -17.03 -33.86 -35.24
CA GLN A 321 -15.62 -33.49 -35.33
C GLN A 321 -14.72 -34.43 -34.50
N ILE A 322 -15.19 -34.84 -33.33
CA ILE A 322 -14.48 -35.82 -32.49
C ILE A 322 -14.49 -37.21 -33.15
N ALA A 323 -15.61 -37.63 -33.75
CA ALA A 323 -15.71 -38.91 -34.42
C ALA A 323 -14.72 -39.01 -35.59
N ASP A 324 -14.68 -37.96 -36.42
CA ASP A 324 -13.80 -37.86 -37.58
C ASP A 324 -12.32 -37.85 -37.18
N GLU A 325 -11.94 -37.03 -36.19
CA GLU A 325 -10.55 -36.93 -35.73
C GLU A 325 -10.00 -38.27 -35.22
N PHE A 326 -10.81 -39.02 -34.48
CA PHE A 326 -10.36 -40.25 -33.83
C PHE A 326 -10.74 -41.54 -34.57
N GLY A 327 -11.33 -41.43 -35.77
CA GLY A 327 -11.81 -42.58 -36.55
C GLY A 327 -12.85 -43.41 -35.80
N LEU A 328 -13.71 -42.78 -34.99
CA LEU A 328 -14.75 -43.42 -34.20
C LEU A 328 -16.12 -43.28 -34.85
N SER A 329 -17.07 -44.16 -34.50
CA SER A 329 -18.48 -43.91 -34.84
C SER A 329 -19.06 -42.80 -33.98
N LEU A 330 -20.01 -42.03 -34.51
CA LEU A 330 -20.74 -41.01 -33.76
C LEU A 330 -21.43 -41.57 -32.51
N LEU A 331 -21.94 -42.81 -32.58
CA LEU A 331 -22.56 -43.50 -31.45
C LEU A 331 -21.56 -43.79 -30.33
N THR A 332 -20.33 -44.19 -30.70
CA THR A 332 -19.23 -44.41 -29.76
C THR A 332 -18.87 -43.11 -29.05
N VAL A 333 -18.76 -41.99 -29.79
CA VAL A 333 -18.49 -40.68 -29.19
C VAL A 333 -19.60 -40.26 -28.23
N LYS A 334 -20.88 -40.38 -28.62
CA LYS A 334 -22.02 -40.08 -27.74
C LYS A 334 -21.99 -40.89 -26.44
N THR A 335 -21.59 -42.16 -26.52
CA THR A 335 -21.45 -43.03 -25.34
C THR A 335 -20.32 -42.54 -24.44
N HIS A 336 -19.14 -42.27 -25.00
CA HIS A 336 -18.02 -41.72 -24.24
C HIS A 336 -18.34 -40.38 -23.57
N VAL A 337 -19.04 -39.48 -24.27
CA VAL A 337 -19.48 -38.18 -23.73
C VAL A 337 -20.46 -38.38 -22.57
N ARG A 338 -21.44 -39.28 -22.71
CA ARG A 338 -22.40 -39.58 -21.64
C ARG A 338 -21.70 -40.13 -20.41
N ASP A 339 -20.82 -41.11 -20.58
CA ASP A 339 -20.10 -41.74 -19.47
C ASP A 339 -19.14 -40.76 -18.79
N LEU A 340 -18.52 -39.88 -19.57
CA LEU A 340 -17.69 -38.79 -19.07
C LEU A 340 -18.49 -37.83 -18.19
N LEU A 341 -19.62 -37.34 -18.68
CA LEU A 341 -20.48 -36.40 -17.95
C LEU A 341 -21.02 -37.06 -16.67
N GLY A 342 -21.47 -38.31 -16.76
CA GLY A 342 -21.92 -39.09 -15.61
C GLY A 342 -20.84 -39.28 -14.54
N ARG A 343 -19.58 -39.53 -14.93
CA ARG A 343 -18.46 -39.65 -13.97
C ARG A 343 -18.09 -38.35 -13.29
N LEU A 344 -18.29 -37.22 -13.96
CA LEU A 344 -18.07 -35.90 -13.38
C LEU A 344 -19.28 -35.44 -12.54
N GLY A 345 -20.44 -36.08 -12.70
CA GLY A 345 -21.69 -35.66 -12.07
C GLY A 345 -22.23 -34.37 -12.68
N ILE A 346 -22.06 -34.20 -13.99
CA ILE A 346 -22.37 -32.98 -14.74
C ILE A 346 -23.49 -33.29 -15.74
N ASP A 347 -24.46 -32.39 -15.86
CA ASP A 347 -25.71 -32.68 -16.59
C ASP A 347 -25.63 -32.37 -18.09
N SER A 348 -24.68 -31.53 -18.51
CA SER A 348 -24.57 -31.12 -19.91
C SER A 348 -23.18 -30.64 -20.31
N ARG A 349 -22.96 -30.49 -21.62
CA ARG A 349 -21.75 -29.86 -22.16
C ARG A 349 -21.60 -28.41 -21.71
N ALA A 350 -22.70 -27.66 -21.60
CA ALA A 350 -22.66 -26.28 -21.12
C ALA A 350 -22.24 -26.24 -19.64
N ASP A 351 -22.75 -27.15 -18.83
CA ASP A 351 -22.36 -27.31 -17.43
C ASP A 351 -20.88 -27.75 -17.31
N LEU A 352 -20.39 -28.64 -18.18
CA LEU A 352 -18.97 -28.98 -18.26
C LEU A 352 -18.09 -27.75 -18.51
N LEU A 353 -18.45 -26.90 -19.48
CA LEU A 353 -17.72 -25.65 -19.77
C LEU A 353 -17.74 -24.70 -18.58
N TYR A 354 -18.91 -24.53 -17.95
CA TYR A 354 -19.07 -23.66 -16.79
C TYR A 354 -18.25 -24.14 -15.59
N GLN A 355 -18.37 -25.40 -15.20
CA GLN A 355 -17.66 -25.98 -14.07
C GLN A 355 -16.15 -25.98 -14.29
N ALA A 356 -15.70 -26.31 -15.51
CA ALA A 356 -14.28 -26.23 -15.85
C ALA A 356 -13.76 -24.80 -15.77
N ALA A 357 -14.49 -23.80 -16.29
CA ALA A 357 -14.10 -22.40 -16.16
C ALA A 357 -14.09 -21.94 -14.69
N HIS A 358 -15.07 -22.37 -13.90
CA HIS A 358 -15.19 -22.01 -12.48
C HIS A 358 -14.02 -22.55 -11.66
N LEU A 359 -13.68 -23.84 -11.83
CA LEU A 359 -12.57 -24.48 -11.11
C LEU A 359 -11.18 -23.96 -11.52
N ASN A 360 -11.06 -23.35 -12.71
CA ASN A 360 -9.81 -22.74 -13.17
C ASN A 360 -9.66 -21.26 -12.79
N LYS A 361 -10.66 -20.63 -12.16
CA LYS A 361 -10.49 -19.25 -11.69
C LYS A 361 -9.39 -19.23 -10.62
N PRO A 362 -8.41 -18.31 -10.72
CA PRO A 362 -7.51 -18.07 -9.61
C PRO A 362 -8.34 -17.56 -8.42
N VAL A 363 -8.17 -18.18 -7.24
CA VAL A 363 -8.79 -17.76 -5.98
C VAL A 363 -8.07 -16.52 -5.44
#